data_AF-U9TJ75-F1
#
_entry.id   AF-U9TJ75-F1
#
_cell.length_a   1.000
_cell.length_b   1.000
_cell.length_c   1.000
_cell.angle_alpha   90.00
_cell.angle_beta   90.00
_cell.angle_gamma   90.00
#
_symmetry.space_group_name_H-M   'P 1'
#
loop_
_entity.id
_entity.type
_entity.pdbx_description
1 polymer ?
#
loop_
_entity_poly.entity_id
_entity_poly.type
_entity_poly.pdbx_seq_one_letter_code
_entity_poly.pdbx_strand_id
1 'polypeptide(L)'
;MNPLVGKIAPKYQKLTDKMIEKVKFWTIQRKMGISTQYNLLVVLFSDKVINKKDLSNAIQQFKKQAKPNKNDAYQMLTDLYLKKEINPRWIIKLHFDLDERRLNSLF
;
A
#
# COMPACT_ATOMS: atom_id res chain seq x y z
N MET A 1 -16.44 34.11 -16.61
CA MET A 1 -16.07 32.94 -15.77
C MET A 1 -16.75 33.08 -14.40
N ASN A 2 -17.27 32.00 -13.82
CA ASN A 2 -17.97 32.04 -12.54
C ASN A 2 -16.95 32.14 -11.38
N PRO A 3 -16.97 33.21 -10.55
CA PRO A 3 -15.95 33.48 -9.52
C PRO A 3 -15.86 32.40 -8.42
N LEU A 4 -16.91 31.57 -8.28
CA LEU A 4 -16.92 30.43 -7.36
C LEU A 4 -15.95 29.31 -7.80
N VAL A 5 -15.73 29.15 -9.11
CA VAL A 5 -14.84 28.11 -9.66
C VAL A 5 -13.39 28.37 -9.27
N GLY A 6 -12.95 29.64 -9.25
CA GLY A 6 -11.60 30.03 -8.83
C GLY A 6 -11.32 29.81 -7.33
N LYS A 7 -12.36 29.88 -6.48
CA LYS A 7 -12.25 29.61 -5.03
C LYS A 7 -12.28 28.12 -4.70
N ILE A 8 -12.97 27.31 -5.51
CA ILE A 8 -13.18 25.89 -5.27
C ILE A 8 -12.06 25.05 -5.89
N ALA A 9 -11.53 25.44 -7.05
CA ALA A 9 -10.52 24.66 -7.80
C ALA A 9 -9.24 24.30 -7.01
N PRO A 10 -8.66 25.18 -6.16
CA PRO A 10 -7.45 24.83 -5.39
C PRO A 10 -7.73 23.83 -4.25
N LYS A 11 -8.95 23.81 -3.71
CA LYS A 11 -9.34 22.97 -2.56
C LYS A 11 -9.41 21.48 -2.89
N TYR A 12 -9.57 21.13 -4.15
CA TYR A 12 -9.72 19.76 -4.63
C TYR A 12 -8.61 19.35 -5.61
N GLN A 13 -7.50 20.09 -5.61
CA GLN A 13 -6.36 19.77 -6.46
C GLN A 13 -5.69 18.49 -5.95
N LYS A 14 -5.93 17.39 -6.66
CA LYS A 14 -5.29 16.10 -6.41
C LYS A 14 -3.77 16.23 -6.60
N LEU A 15 -3.03 15.37 -5.90
CA LEU A 15 -1.59 15.23 -6.10
C LEU A 15 -1.30 14.96 -7.58
N THR A 16 -0.32 15.68 -8.14
CA THR A 16 0.17 15.41 -9.50
C THR A 16 1.00 14.13 -9.55
N ASP A 17 1.18 13.53 -10.72
CA ASP A 17 1.91 12.27 -10.88
C ASP A 17 3.34 12.33 -10.31
N LYS A 18 4.04 13.46 -10.50
CA LYS A 18 5.37 13.70 -9.93
C LYS A 18 5.37 13.69 -8.39
N MET A 19 4.32 14.24 -7.78
CA MET A 19 4.16 14.22 -6.32
C MET A 19 3.87 12.80 -5.83
N ILE A 20 3.01 12.08 -6.54
CA ILE A 20 2.65 10.69 -6.24
C ILE A 20 3.89 9.79 -6.28
N GLU A 21 4.75 9.95 -7.29
CA GLU A 21 6.00 9.20 -7.42
C GLU A 21 6.94 9.44 -6.24
N LYS A 22 7.14 10.70 -5.83
CA LYS A 22 7.95 11.04 -4.64
C LYS A 22 7.37 10.46 -3.36
N VAL A 23 6.05 10.55 -3.17
CA VAL A 23 5.35 9.97 -2.01
C VAL A 23 5.52 8.45 -1.98
N LYS A 24 5.43 7.78 -3.13
CA LYS A 24 5.67 6.32 -3.24
C LYS A 24 7.10 5.98 -2.81
N PHE A 25 8.09 6.70 -3.33
CA PHE A 25 9.51 6.49 -2.98
C PHE A 25 9.75 6.69 -1.48
N TRP A 26 9.28 7.79 -0.89
CA TRP A 26 9.48 8.07 0.53
C TRP A 26 8.74 7.10 1.45
N THR A 27 7.58 6.60 1.01
CA THR A 27 6.76 5.67 1.80
C THR A 27 7.32 4.26 1.77
N ILE A 28 7.68 3.75 0.60
CA ILE A 28 8.10 2.34 0.43
C ILE A 28 9.58 2.18 0.76
N GLN A 29 10.45 3.02 0.21
CA GLN A 29 11.90 2.84 0.34
C GLN A 29 12.45 3.49 1.60
N ARG A 30 12.05 4.74 1.89
CA ARG A 30 12.59 5.51 3.02
C ARG A 30 11.77 5.37 4.31
N LYS A 31 10.56 4.79 4.25
CA LYS A 31 9.64 4.63 5.38
C LYS A 31 9.42 5.93 6.19
N MET A 32 9.39 7.08 5.51
CA MET A 32 9.26 8.38 6.17
C MET A 32 7.88 8.59 6.80
N GLY A 33 7.84 9.35 7.89
CA GLY A 33 6.60 9.81 8.53
C GLY A 33 5.84 10.85 7.68
N ILE A 34 4.52 10.93 7.88
CA ILE A 34 3.63 11.80 7.10
C ILE A 34 4.00 13.28 7.21
N SER A 35 4.39 13.75 8.39
CA SER A 35 4.77 15.16 8.62
C SER A 35 6.00 15.55 7.82
N THR A 36 7.01 14.68 7.77
CA THR A 36 8.22 14.90 6.96
C THR A 36 7.91 14.92 5.48
N GLN A 37 7.10 13.96 5.00
CA GLN A 37 6.69 13.92 3.60
C GLN A 37 5.88 15.16 3.20
N TYR A 38 5.01 15.65 4.08
CA TYR A 38 4.24 16.87 3.84
C TYR A 38 5.14 18.10 3.72
N ASN A 39 6.07 18.30 4.66
CA ASN A 39 6.98 19.43 4.62
C ASN A 39 7.86 19.41 3.36
N LEU A 40 8.37 18.24 2.97
CA LEU A 40 9.14 18.09 1.74
C LEU A 40 8.31 18.39 0.49
N LEU A 41 7.05 17.95 0.46
CA LEU A 41 6.14 18.26 -0.63
C LEU A 41 5.87 19.76 -0.75
N VAL A 42 5.62 20.45 0.37
CA VAL A 42 5.38 21.91 0.37
C VAL A 42 6.61 22.68 -0.11
N VAL A 43 7.83 22.24 0.26
CA VAL A 43 9.07 22.87 -0.19
C VAL A 43 9.34 22.60 -1.68
N LEU A 44 9.09 21.38 -2.16
CA LEU A 44 9.37 21.00 -3.55
C LEU A 44 8.30 21.47 -4.55
N PHE A 45 7.07 21.70 -4.09
CA PHE A 45 5.92 22.10 -4.90
C PHE A 45 5.21 23.28 -4.25
N SER A 46 5.95 24.35 -3.98
CA SER A 46 5.42 25.56 -3.30
C SER A 46 4.34 26.28 -4.11
N ASP A 47 4.25 26.02 -5.41
CA ASP A 47 3.22 26.54 -6.32
C ASP A 47 1.90 25.76 -6.25
N LYS A 48 1.85 24.63 -5.53
CA LYS A 48 0.68 23.76 -5.44
C LYS A 48 0.09 23.75 -4.04
N VAL A 49 -1.24 23.75 -3.97
CA VAL A 49 -1.96 23.52 -2.71
C VAL A 49 -1.99 22.02 -2.44
N ILE A 50 -1.44 21.61 -1.30
CA ILE A 50 -1.29 20.20 -0.94
C ILE A 50 -2.26 19.85 0.18
N ASN A 51 -3.25 19.02 -0.14
CA ASN A 51 -4.20 18.54 0.84
C ASN A 51 -3.60 17.39 1.67
N LYS A 52 -3.56 17.59 3.00
CA LYS A 52 -3.07 16.57 3.95
C LYS A 52 -3.86 15.26 3.88
N LYS A 53 -5.16 15.33 3.59
CA LYS A 53 -6.03 14.15 3.46
C LYS A 53 -5.64 13.30 2.25
N ASP A 54 -5.36 13.94 1.12
CA ASP A 54 -4.95 13.25 -0.10
C ASP A 54 -3.56 12.61 0.05
N LEU A 55 -2.62 13.31 0.72
CA LEU A 55 -1.33 12.73 1.08
C LEU A 55 -1.49 11.50 1.98
N SER A 56 -2.31 11.59 3.03
CA SER A 56 -2.57 10.47 3.94
C SER A 56 -3.16 9.27 3.18
N ASN A 57 -4.13 9.52 2.30
CA ASN A 57 -4.74 8.47 1.49
C ASN A 57 -3.71 7.80 0.56
N ALA A 58 -2.87 8.58 -0.12
CA ALA A 58 -1.82 8.05 -0.99
C ALA A 58 -0.82 7.17 -0.20
N ILE A 59 -0.34 7.66 0.95
CA ILE A 59 0.56 6.90 1.84
C ILE A 59 -0.09 5.59 2.27
N GLN A 60 -1.36 5.61 2.67
CA GLN A 60 -2.08 4.39 3.07
C GLN A 60 -2.19 3.39 1.92
N GLN A 61 -2.51 3.84 0.71
CA GLN A 61 -2.57 2.97 -0.47
C GLN A 61 -1.22 2.32 -0.77
N PHE A 62 -0.12 3.09 -0.74
CA PHE A 62 1.21 2.53 -0.95
C PHE A 62 1.63 1.55 0.14
N LYS A 63 1.28 1.80 1.40
CA LYS A 63 1.52 0.85 2.49
C LYS A 63 0.73 -0.44 2.31
N LYS A 64 -0.51 -0.37 1.80
CA LYS A 64 -1.31 -1.56 1.47
C LYS A 64 -0.68 -2.37 0.33
N GLN A 65 -0.21 -1.71 -0.72
CA GLN A 65 0.46 -2.36 -1.85
C GLN A 65 1.83 -2.96 -1.48
N ALA A 66 2.58 -2.28 -0.61
CA ALA A 66 3.91 -2.72 -0.19
C ALA A 66 3.87 -3.84 0.87
N LYS A 67 2.76 -3.98 1.59
CA LYS A 67 2.55 -5.18 2.41
C LYS A 67 2.19 -6.32 1.47
N PRO A 68 3.03 -7.38 1.35
CA PRO A 68 2.52 -8.63 0.81
C PRO A 68 1.28 -9.00 1.62
N ASN A 69 0.25 -9.51 0.95
CA ASN A 69 -0.98 -9.97 1.58
C ASN A 69 -0.69 -11.24 2.39
N LYS A 70 0.15 -11.13 3.42
CA LYS A 70 0.60 -12.24 4.30
C LYS A 70 -0.54 -12.83 5.12
N ASN A 71 -1.70 -12.17 5.13
CA ASN A 71 -2.92 -12.70 5.74
C ASN A 71 -3.75 -13.53 4.77
N ASP A 72 -3.32 -13.68 3.52
CA ASP A 72 -3.98 -14.55 2.58
C ASP A 72 -3.47 -15.98 2.78
N ALA A 73 -4.35 -16.84 3.28
CA ALA A 73 -4.08 -18.27 3.42
C ALA A 73 -3.62 -18.88 2.08
N TYR A 74 -4.08 -18.32 0.95
CA TYR A 74 -3.65 -18.74 -0.38
C TYR A 74 -2.16 -18.46 -0.63
N GLN A 75 -1.67 -17.24 -0.34
CA GLN A 75 -0.24 -16.92 -0.51
C GLN A 75 0.65 -17.77 0.38
N MET A 76 0.21 -18.01 1.62
CA MET A 76 0.94 -18.86 2.56
C MET A 76 1.03 -20.30 2.03
N LEU A 77 -0.05 -20.83 1.45
CA LEU A 77 -0.06 -22.14 0.81
C LEU A 77 0.85 -22.19 -0.43
N THR A 78 0.83 -21.16 -1.28
CA THR A 78 1.70 -21.05 -2.45
C THR A 78 3.19 -21.05 -2.06
N ASP A 79 3.57 -20.27 -1.05
CA ASP A 79 4.95 -20.21 -0.55
C ASP A 79 5.44 -21.57 -0.02
N LEU A 80 4.55 -22.33 0.63
CA LEU A 80 4.88 -23.66 1.13
C LEU A 80 5.14 -24.64 -0.01
N TYR A 81 4.28 -24.67 -1.02
CA TYR A 81 4.50 -25.51 -2.20
C TYR A 81 5.81 -25.18 -2.92
N LEU A 82 6.14 -23.89 -3.08
CA LEU A 82 7.41 -23.47 -3.65
C LEU A 82 8.62 -23.98 -2.84
N LYS A 83 8.54 -23.94 -1.50
CA LYS A 83 9.59 -24.49 -0.63
C LYS A 83 9.72 -26.00 -0.76
N LYS A 84 8.62 -26.72 -0.97
CA LYS A 84 8.64 -28.17 -1.24
C LYS A 84 9.31 -28.50 -2.58
N GLU A 85 9.12 -27.67 -3.61
CA GLU A 85 9.84 -27.85 -4.88
C GLU A 85 11.35 -27.66 -4.72
N ILE A 86 11.76 -26.67 -3.92
CA ILE A 86 13.18 -26.40 -3.64
C ILE A 86 13.80 -27.50 -2.75
N ASN A 87 13.05 -28.02 -1.79
CA ASN A 87 13.48 -29.09 -0.91
C ASN A 87 12.41 -30.20 -0.82
N PRO A 88 12.51 -31.26 -1.62
CA PRO A 88 11.50 -32.33 -1.66
C PRO A 88 11.39 -33.13 -0.36
N ARG A 89 12.30 -32.93 0.61
CA ARG A 89 12.21 -33.52 1.96
C ARG A 89 11.24 -32.77 2.87
N TRP A 90 10.76 -31.59 2.47
CA TRP A 90 9.72 -30.87 3.19
C TRP A 90 8.36 -31.57 3.00
N ILE A 91 7.79 -32.02 4.11
CA ILE A 91 6.44 -32.60 4.14
C ILE A 91 5.49 -31.48 4.55
N ILE A 92 4.46 -31.26 3.74
CA ILE A 92 3.37 -30.33 4.03
C ILE A 92 2.13 -31.18 4.26
N LYS A 93 1.57 -31.16 5.47
CA LYS A 93 0.29 -31.81 5.78
C LYS A 93 -0.79 -30.75 5.95
N LEU A 94 -1.82 -30.85 5.11
CA LEU A 94 -2.99 -29.98 5.15
C LEU A 94 -4.14 -30.74 5.81
N HIS A 95 -4.74 -30.16 6.84
CA HIS A 95 -5.95 -30.71 7.45
C HIS A 95 -7.16 -29.86 7.06
N PHE A 96 -8.03 -30.41 6.21
CA PHE A 96 -9.27 -29.77 5.80
C PHE A 96 -10.42 -30.24 6.68
N ASP A 97 -11.19 -29.28 7.16
CA ASP A 97 -12.53 -29.55 7.66
C ASP A 97 -13.46 -29.74 6.46
N LEU A 98 -14.01 -30.93 6.30
CA LEU A 98 -14.91 -31.23 5.18
C LEU A 98 -16.30 -30.60 5.39
N ASP A 99 -16.70 -30.38 6.65
CA ASP A 99 -17.98 -29.79 6.99
C ASP A 99 -17.94 -28.27 6.81
N GLU A 100 -16.86 -27.63 7.24
CA GLU A 100 -16.70 -26.17 7.12
C GLU A 100 -16.04 -25.71 5.82
N ARG A 101 -15.46 -26.60 5.01
CA ARG A 101 -14.65 -26.28 3.82
C ARG A 101 -13.51 -25.31 4.13
N ARG A 102 -12.86 -25.46 5.29
CA ARG A 102 -11.77 -24.59 5.76
C ARG A 102 -10.51 -25.39 6.07
N LEU A 103 -9.35 -24.75 5.88
CA LEU A 103 -8.06 -25.29 6.31
C LEU A 103 -7.89 -25.00 7.80
N ASN A 104 -7.86 -26.05 8.62
CA ASN A 104 -7.83 -25.92 10.08
C ASN A 104 -6.41 -25.92 10.66
N SER A 105 -5.44 -26.61 10.03
CA SER A 105 -4.05 -26.62 10.49
C SER A 105 -3.05 -26.98 9.40
N LEU A 106 -1.79 -26.61 9.66
CA LEU A 106 -0.61 -26.85 8.83
C LEU A 106 0.52 -27.40 9.71
N PHE A 107 1.08 -28.56 9.35
CA PHE A 107 2.24 -29.19 10.01
C PHE A 107 3.30 -29.61 8.99
#